data_AF-A0A1V3G8W7-F1
#
_entry.id   AF-A0A1V3G8W7-F1
#
_cell.length_a   1.000
_cell.length_b   1.000
_cell.length_c   1.000
_cell.angle_alpha   90.00
_cell.angle_beta   90.00
_cell.angle_gamma   90.00
#
_symmetry.space_group_name_H-M   'P 1'
#
loop_
_entity.id
_entity.type
_entity.pdbx_description
1 polymer ?
#
loop_
_entity_poly.entity_id
_entity_poly.type
_entity_poly.pdbx_seq_one_letter_code
_entity_poly.pdbx_strand_id
1 'polypeptide(L)' 'MTKEEPIFVEKKEWNNSLLLECIKEKKEKLVEVADRKGLTSKETVKCSQELDVLLNVIQRQASF' A
#
# COMPACT_ATOMS: atom_id res chain seq x y z
N MET A 1 18.45 16.69 4.79
CA MET A 1 18.28 16.14 6.15
C MET A 1 16.90 16.51 6.66
N THR A 2 15.94 15.61 6.48
CA THR A 2 14.68 15.52 7.23
C THR A 2 14.27 14.04 7.08
N LYS A 3 14.99 13.15 7.79
CA LYS A 3 14.48 12.48 8.99
C LYS A 3 13.14 11.80 8.70
N GLU A 4 13.26 10.58 8.20
CA GLU A 4 12.27 9.53 8.35
C GLU A 4 12.02 9.35 9.85
N GLU A 5 10.80 9.59 10.30
CA GLU A 5 10.33 9.16 11.62
C GLU A 5 9.03 8.36 11.43
N PRO A 6 8.90 7.23 12.14
CA PRO A 6 7.96 6.16 11.83
C PRO A 6 6.53 6.61 12.10
N ILE A 7 5.65 6.39 11.12
CA ILE A 7 4.23 6.71 11.23
C ILE A 7 3.59 5.69 12.18
N PHE A 8 3.67 5.95 13.49
CA PHE A 8 2.77 5.38 14.48
C PHE A 8 1.37 5.92 14.20
N VAL A 9 0.48 5.07 13.68
CA VAL A 9 -0.92 5.42 13.49
C VAL A 9 -1.77 4.65 14.49
N GLU A 10 -1.89 5.21 15.70
CA GLU A 10 -3.07 5.01 16.53
C GLU A 10 -4.30 5.38 15.70
N LYS A 11 -5.23 4.42 15.52
CA LYS A 11 -6.58 4.54 14.94
C LYS A 11 -6.87 5.90 14.28
N LYS A 12 -6.31 6.14 13.09
CA LYS A 12 -6.52 7.39 12.35
C LYS A 12 -7.32 7.06 11.11
N GLU A 13 -8.45 7.74 10.96
CA GLU A 13 -9.23 7.77 9.74
C GLU A 13 -8.27 8.06 8.58
N TRP A 14 -8.21 7.14 7.62
CA TRP A 14 -7.36 7.33 6.45
C TRP A 14 -7.97 8.44 5.60
N ASN A 15 -7.26 9.56 5.49
CA ASN A 15 -7.59 10.59 4.50
C ASN A 15 -7.43 9.98 3.10
N ASN A 16 -8.42 10.14 2.22
CA ASN A 16 -8.42 9.58 0.87
C ASN A 16 -7.11 9.87 0.10
N SER A 17 -6.54 11.08 0.23
CA SER A 17 -5.25 11.42 -0.40
C SER A 17 -4.07 10.59 0.12
N LEU A 18 -4.00 10.36 1.44
CA LEU A 18 -2.92 9.56 2.04
C LEU A 18 -3.05 8.08 1.65
N LEU A 19 -4.30 7.58 1.60
CA LEU A 19 -4.58 6.23 1.15
C LEU A 19 -4.21 6.03 -0.32
N LEU A 20 -4.53 6.99 -1.19
CA LEU A 20 -4.13 6.99 -2.59
C LEU A 20 -2.61 7.01 -2.77
N GLU A 21 -1.90 7.80 -1.96
CA GLU A 21 -0.43 7.86 -1.98
C GLU A 21 0.18 6.51 -1.58
N CYS A 22 -0.27 5.93 -0.47
CA CYS A 22 0.14 4.59 -0.04
C CYS A 22 -0.18 3.51 -1.09
N ILE A 23 -1.35 3.57 -1.74
CA ILE A 23 -1.70 2.64 -2.83
C ILE A 23 -0.72 2.79 -4.00
N LYS A 24 -0.36 4.02 -4.36
CA LYS A 24 0.57 4.30 -5.46
C LYS A 24 1.97 3.76 -5.13
N GLU A 25 2.51 4.09 -3.96
CA GLU A 25 3.81 3.57 -3.52
C GLU A 25 3.83 2.05 -3.45
N LYS A 26 2.76 1.44 -2.92
CA LYS A 26 2.67 -0.02 -2.81
C LYS A 26 2.54 -0.68 -4.19
N LYS A 27 1.87 -0.04 -5.16
CA LYS A 27 1.85 -0.48 -6.57
C LYS A 27 3.24 -0.46 -7.19
N GLU A 28 3.97 0.64 -7.03
CA GLU A 28 5.34 0.75 -7.57
C GLU A 28 6.24 -0.32 -6.96
N LYS A 29 6.12 -0.56 -5.65
CA LYS A 29 6.85 -1.62 -4.95
C LYS A 29 6.45 -3.02 -5.42
N LEU A 30 5.17 -3.28 -5.68
CA LEU A 30 4.71 -4.56 -6.22
C LEU A 30 5.32 -4.83 -7.59
N VAL A 31 5.35 -3.82 -8.47
CA VAL A 31 5.99 -3.93 -9.80
C VAL A 31 7.49 -4.20 -9.65
N GLU A 32 8.18 -3.47 -8.78
CA GLU A 32 9.61 -3.69 -8.53
C GLU A 32 9.90 -5.11 -8.00
N VAL A 33 9.11 -5.59 -7.05
CA VAL A 33 9.30 -6.93 -6.46
C VAL A 33 8.90 -8.03 -7.46
N ALA A 34 7.86 -7.82 -8.27
CA ALA A 34 7.48 -8.71 -9.35
C ALA A 34 8.56 -8.82 -10.42
N ASP A 35 9.17 -7.70 -10.80
CA ASP A 35 10.27 -7.65 -11.76
C ASP A 35 11.52 -8.36 -11.22
N ARG A 36 11.89 -8.09 -9.95
CA ARG A 36 13.09 -8.68 -9.34
C ARG A 36 12.95 -10.15 -8.92
N LYS A 37 11.80 -10.54 -8.38
CA LYS A 37 11.59 -11.85 -7.73
C LYS A 37 10.59 -12.74 -8.47
N GLY A 38 9.90 -12.23 -9.47
CA GLY A 38 8.84 -12.93 -10.19
C GLY A 38 7.48 -12.84 -9.49
N LEU A 39 6.41 -13.02 -10.28
CA LEU A 39 5.02 -12.87 -9.82
C LEU A 39 4.60 -13.88 -8.75
N THR A 40 5.22 -15.06 -8.72
CA THR A 40 4.90 -16.16 -7.80
C THR A 40 5.76 -16.16 -6.54
N SER A 41 6.71 -15.23 -6.41
CA SER A 41 7.50 -15.11 -5.20
C SER A 41 6.60 -14.73 -4.03
N LYS A 42 6.83 -15.36 -2.87
CA LYS A 42 6.09 -15.08 -1.64
C LYS A 42 6.07 -13.58 -1.30
N GLU A 43 7.13 -12.88 -1.66
CA GLU A 43 7.27 -11.45 -1.42
C GLU A 43 6.36 -10.61 -2.34
N THR A 44 6.28 -10.98 -3.62
CA THR A 44 5.35 -10.38 -4.59
C THR A 44 3.90 -10.66 -4.21
N VAL A 45 3.59 -11.91 -3.84
CA VAL A 45 2.25 -12.30 -3.40
C VAL A 45 1.84 -11.54 -2.13
N LYS A 46 2.75 -11.43 -1.15
CA LYS A 46 2.49 -10.66 0.07
C LYS A 46 2.26 -9.17 -0.24
N CYS A 47 3.10 -8.59 -1.11
CA CYS A 47 2.97 -7.20 -1.53
C CYS A 47 1.63 -6.95 -2.25
N SER A 48 1.18 -7.91 -3.07
CA SER A 48 -0.12 -7.87 -3.74
C SER A 48 -1.28 -7.92 -2.75
N GLN A 49 -1.21 -8.78 -1.73
CA GLN A 49 -2.23 -8.88 -0.69
C GLN A 49 -2.35 -7.60 0.13
N GLU A 50 -1.21 -7.00 0.50
CA GLU A 50 -1.21 -5.73 1.22
C GLU A 50 -1.81 -4.59 0.38
N LEU A 51 -1.50 -4.55 -0.92
CA LEU A 51 -2.11 -3.59 -1.85
C LEU A 51 -3.62 -3.80 -1.97
N ASP A 52 -4.08 -5.05 -2.04
CA ASP A 52 -5.50 -5.39 -2.11
C ASP A 52 -6.27 -4.91 -0.87
N VAL A 53 -5.69 -5.03 0.32
CA VAL A 53 -6.29 -4.49 1.56
C VAL A 53 -6.46 -2.97 1.47
N LEU A 54 -5.45 -2.24 1.00
CA LEU A 54 -5.53 -0.78 0.84
C LEU A 54 -6.60 -0.38 -0.20
N LEU A 55 -6.70 -1.13 -1.30
CA LEU A 55 -7.72 -0.92 -2.33
C LEU A 55 -9.14 -1.20 -1.79
N ASN A 56 -9.30 -2.24 -0.97
CA ASN A 56 -10.58 -2.54 -0.35
C ASN A 56 -11.02 -1.45 0.65
N VAL A 57 -10.08 -0.84 1.38
CA VAL A 57 -10.38 0.28 2.28
C VAL A 57 -10.91 1.48 1.49
N ILE A 58 -10.22 1.89 0.41
CA ILE A 58 -10.66 3.06 -0.37
C ILE A 58 -11.97 2.80 -1.10
N GLN A 59 -12.18 1.58 -1.61
CA GLN A 59 -13.42 1.22 -2.29
C GLN A 59 -14.62 1.25 -1.34
N ARG A 60 -14.43 0.84 -0.08
CA ARG A 60 -15.46 0.97 0.97
C ARG A 60 -15.70 2.42 1.35
N GLN A 61 -14.67 3.25 1.40
CA GLN A 61 -14.81 4.69 1.67
C GLN A 61 -15.50 5.44 0.53
N ALA A 62 -15.28 5.03 -0.72
CA ALA A 62 -15.88 5.63 -1.92
C ALA A 62 -17.34 5.17 -2.20
N SER A 63 -17.85 4.17 -1.46
CA SER A 63 -19.20 3.62 -1.66
C SER A 63 -20.28 4.29 -0.79
N PHE A 64 -20.12 5.57 -0.43
CA PHE A 64 -21.11 6.38 0.28
C PHE A 64 -21.55 7.59 -0.55
#